data_AF-A0A7L3SHD8-F1
#
_entry.id   AF-A0A7L3SHD8-F1
#
_cell.length_a   1.000
_cell.length_b   1.000
_cell.length_c   1.000
_cell.angle_alpha   90.00
_cell.angle_beta   90.00
_cell.angle_gamma   90.00
#
_symmetry.space_group_name_H-M   'P 1'
#
loop_
_entity.id
_entity.type
_entity.pdbx_description
1 polymer ?
#
loop_
_entity_poly.entity_id
_entity_poly.type
_entity_poly.pdbx_seq_one_letter_code
_entity_poly.pdbx_strand_id
1 'polypeptide(L)' 'HTGERPYQCPDCGKTFMANKSLNKHRKSHTEDAFFVCPDCGKKLTSKSALIIHRRIHTGERPYQCPDCGKAF' A
#
# COMPACT_ATOMS: atom_id res chain seq x y z
N HIS A 1 26.38 -22.44 -2.04
CA HIS A 1 25.13 -21.81 -1.60
C HIS A 1 23.99 -22.27 -2.49
N THR A 2 23.30 -23.34 -2.12
CA THR A 2 22.03 -23.72 -2.73
C THR A 2 20.99 -22.68 -2.28
N GLY A 3 20.67 -21.74 -3.17
CA GLY A 3 19.71 -20.65 -2.90
C GLY A 3 18.26 -21.14 -2.79
N GLU A 4 18.05 -22.31 -2.19
CA GLU A 4 16.75 -22.96 -2.10
C GLU A 4 15.83 -22.13 -1.21
N ARG A 5 14.64 -21.85 -1.74
CA ARG A 5 13.59 -21.06 -1.09
C ARG A 5 12.37 -21.94 -0.92
N PRO A 6 12.42 -22.96 -0.03
CA PRO A 6 11.36 -23.96 0.09
C PRO A 6 10.04 -23.38 0.62
N TYR A 7 10.06 -22.19 1.22
CA TYR A 7 8.87 -21.59 1.82
C TYR A 7 8.17 -20.66 0.84
N GLN A 8 7.07 -21.12 0.23
CA GLN A 8 6.25 -20.33 -0.70
C GLN A 8 5.06 -19.66 0.01
N CYS A 9 4.77 -18.42 -0.37
CA CYS A 9 3.57 -17.71 0.05
C CYS A 9 2.35 -18.18 -0.76
N PRO A 10 1.26 -18.65 -0.12
CA PRO A 10 0.07 -19.11 -0.83
C PRO A 10 -0.70 -17.97 -1.50
N ASP A 11 -0.60 -16.75 -0.96
CA ASP A 11 -1.37 -15.60 -1.42
C ASP A 11 -0.80 -14.96 -2.70
N CYS A 12 0.51 -15.05 -2.91
CA CYS A 12 1.17 -14.38 -4.05
C CYS A 12 2.33 -15.18 -4.68
N GLY A 13 2.57 -16.41 -4.25
CA GLY A 13 3.57 -17.31 -4.83
C GLY A 13 5.04 -16.96 -4.53
N LYS A 14 5.34 -15.89 -3.77
CA LYS A 14 6.72 -15.49 -3.43
C LYS A 14 7.40 -16.54 -2.54
N THR A 15 8.65 -16.88 -2.83
CA THR A 15 9.41 -17.88 -2.07
C THR A 15 10.44 -17.25 -1.14
N PHE A 16 10.74 -17.92 -0.03
CA PHE A 16 11.64 -17.47 1.03
C PHE A 16 12.55 -18.60 1.50
N MET A 17 13.77 -18.25 1.93
CA MET A 17 14.73 -19.23 2.49
C MET A 17 14.35 -19.68 3.90
N ALA A 18 13.53 -18.91 4.62
CA ALA A 18 13.16 -19.20 6.00
C ALA A 18 11.67 -18.93 6.26
N ASN A 19 11.05 -19.79 7.08
CA ASN A 19 9.65 -19.64 7.49
C ASN A 19 9.40 -18.31 8.24
N LYS A 20 10.36 -17.84 9.05
CA LYS A 20 10.26 -16.52 9.72
C LYS A 20 10.07 -15.37 8.71
N SER A 21 10.78 -15.41 7.58
CA SER A 21 10.66 -14.41 6.52
C SER A 21 9.33 -14.51 5.78
N LEU A 22 8.87 -15.74 5.49
CA LEU A 22 7.54 -15.98 4.93
C LEU A 22 6.44 -15.45 5.88
N ASN A 23 6.54 -15.72 7.18
CA ASN A 23 5.53 -15.30 8.15
C ASN A 23 5.46 -13.77 8.30
N LYS A 24 6.62 -13.08 8.28
CA LYS A 24 6.67 -11.60 8.23
C LYS A 24 6.05 -11.05 6.95
N HIS A 25 6.32 -11.69 5.82
CA HIS A 25 5.70 -11.33 4.55
C HIS A 25 4.20 -11.60 4.53
N ARG A 26 3.72 -12.69 5.11
CA ARG A 26 2.29 -13.01 5.17
C ARG A 26 1.49 -11.95 5.93
N LYS A 27 2.08 -11.32 6.94
CA LYS A 27 1.49 -10.15 7.61
C LYS A 27 1.32 -8.94 6.71
N SER A 28 2.05 -8.84 5.59
CA SER A 28 1.80 -7.79 4.60
C SER A 28 0.60 -8.10 3.70
N HIS A 29 0.08 -9.33 3.70
CA HIS A 29 -1.11 -9.70 2.90
C HIS A 29 -2.42 -9.59 3.66
N THR A 30 -2.40 -9.69 4.98
CA THR A 30 -3.59 -9.41 5.80
C THR A 30 -4.10 -8.01 5.51
N GLU A 31 -5.42 -7.87 5.32
CA GLU A 31 -6.10 -6.62 4.96
C GLU A 31 -5.84 -5.47 5.94
N ASP A 32 -5.35 -5.78 7.14
CA ASP A 32 -4.85 -4.83 8.14
C ASP A 32 -3.54 -4.09 7.73
N ALA A 33 -2.82 -4.60 6.72
CA ALA A 33 -1.58 -3.99 6.24
C ALA A 33 -1.82 -2.87 5.21
N PHE A 34 -2.99 -2.84 4.58
CA PHE A 34 -3.33 -1.86 3.57
C PHE A 34 -4.57 -1.07 3.96
N PHE A 35 -4.54 0.22 3.67
CA PHE A 35 -5.68 1.11 3.81
C PHE A 35 -6.45 1.10 2.49
N VAL A 36 -7.69 0.60 2.52
CA VAL A 36 -8.54 0.48 1.34
C VAL A 36 -9.31 1.78 1.12
N CYS A 37 -9.28 2.31 -0.10
CA CYS A 37 -10.11 3.45 -0.48
C CYS A 37 -11.58 3.05 -0.57
N PRO A 38 -12.49 3.71 0.17
CA PRO A 38 -13.92 3.38 0.12
C PRO A 38 -14.57 3.77 -1.21
N ASP A 39 -14.01 4.76 -1.92
CA ASP A 39 -14.59 5.29 -3.15
C ASP A 39 -14.28 4.42 -4.38
N CYS A 40 -13.15 3.69 -4.38
CA CYS A 40 -12.71 2.89 -5.55
C CYS A 40 -12.06 1.54 -5.23
N GLY A 41 -11.99 1.14 -3.96
CA GLY A 41 -11.41 -0.13 -3.52
C GLY A 41 -9.88 -0.24 -3.63
N LYS A 42 -9.18 0.84 -4.01
CA LYS A 42 -7.72 0.83 -4.16
C LYS A 42 -7.02 0.59 -2.82
N LYS A 43 -6.10 -0.39 -2.78
CA LYS A 43 -5.28 -0.72 -1.60
C LYS A 43 -4.04 0.18 -1.54
N LEU A 44 -3.80 0.81 -0.40
CA LEU A 44 -2.67 1.72 -0.17
C LEU A 44 -1.86 1.30 1.04
N THR A 45 -0.55 1.51 1.01
CA THR A 45 0.39 1.02 2.02
C THR A 45 0.37 1.82 3.33
N SER A 46 -0.28 2.98 3.37
CA SER A 46 -0.35 3.82 4.58
C SER A 46 -1.63 4.67 4.64
N LYS A 47 -2.02 5.07 5.85
CA LYS A 47 -3.18 5.94 6.08
C LYS A 47 -3.00 7.30 5.42
N SER A 48 -1.79 7.88 5.49
CA SER A 48 -1.49 9.15 4.84
C SER A 48 -1.61 9.06 3.32
N ALA A 49 -1.16 7.96 2.72
CA ALA A 49 -1.35 7.72 1.28
C ALA A 49 -2.84 7.61 0.93
N LEU A 50 -3.66 7.00 1.77
CA LEU A 50 -5.11 6.95 1.60
C LEU A 50 -5.76 8.34 1.65
N ILE A 51 -5.40 9.17 2.63
CA ILE A 51 -5.95 10.53 2.76
C ILE A 51 -5.61 11.36 1.53
N ILE A 52 -4.34 11.33 1.09
CA ILE A 52 -3.90 12.06 -0.11
C ILE A 52 -4.59 11.51 -1.35
N HIS A 53 -4.67 10.19 -1.50
CA HIS A 53 -5.36 9.55 -2.61
C HIS A 53 -6.82 10.00 -2.69
N ARG A 54 -7.53 10.08 -1.56
CA ARG A 54 -8.94 10.46 -1.55
C ARG A 54 -9.20 11.87 -2.09
N ARG A 55 -8.22 12.77 -2.05
CA ARG A 55 -8.32 14.11 -2.65
C ARG A 55 -8.57 14.09 -4.15
N ILE A 56 -8.16 13.03 -4.86
CA ILE A 56 -8.44 12.91 -6.30
C ILE A 56 -9.93 12.70 -6.57
N HIS A 57 -10.66 12.08 -5.63
CA HIS A 57 -12.09 11.83 -5.74
C HIS A 57 -12.91 13.05 -5.34
N THR A 58 -12.46 13.79 -4.32
CA THR A 58 -13.15 15.00 -3.84
C THR A 58 -12.80 16.24 -4.65
N GLY A 59 -11.69 16.22 -5.40
CA GLY A 59 -11.15 17.41 -6.08
C GLY A 59 -10.59 18.45 -5.11
N GLU A 60 -10.35 18.09 -3.85
CA GLU A 60 -9.82 19.01 -2.84
C GLU A 60 -8.39 19.42 -3.21
N ARG A 61 -8.18 20.74 -3.28
CA ARG A 61 -6.89 21.37 -3.62
C ARG A 61 -6.47 22.34 -2.53
N PRO A 62 -5.91 21.82 -1.43
CA PRO A 62 -5.65 22.62 -0.23
C PRO A 62 -4.46 23.58 -0.39
N TYR A 63 -3.64 23.42 -1.44
CA TYR A 63 -2.48 24.27 -1.65
C TYR A 63 -2.80 25.33 -2.69
N GLN A 64 -2.91 26.59 -2.25
CA GLN A 64 -3.12 27.71 -3.14
C GLN A 64 -1.81 28.48 -3.35
N CYS A 65 -1.49 28.78 -4.61
CA CYS A 65 -0.40 29.68 -4.92
C CYS A 65 -0.82 31.12 -4.55
N PRO A 66 -0.05 31.83 -3.70
CA PRO A 66 -0.39 33.19 -3.29
C PRO A 66 -0.26 34.20 -4.44
N ASP A 67 0.65 33.96 -5.39
CA ASP A 67 0.93 34.90 -6.48
C ASP A 67 -0.08 34.81 -7.63
N CYS A 68 -0.60 33.61 -7.94
CA CYS A 68 -1.51 33.41 -9.06
C CYS A 68 -2.89 32.85 -8.68
N GLY A 69 -3.14 32.57 -7.40
CA GLY A 69 -4.43 32.10 -6.89
C GLY A 69 -4.82 30.67 -7.29
N LYS A 70 -4.01 29.98 -8.10
CA LYS A 70 -4.29 28.59 -8.53
C LYS A 70 -4.16 27.62 -7.36
N ALA A 71 -5.14 26.73 -7.24
CA ALA A 71 -5.16 25.65 -6.25
C ALA A 71 -4.61 24.34 -6.85
N PHE A 72 -3.86 23.59 -6.03
CA PHE A 72 -3.19 22.32 -6.31
C PHE A 72 -3.51 21.26 -5.26
#